data_AF-A0A7S2GEQ1-F1
#
_entry.id   AF-A0A7S2GEQ1-F1
#
_cell.length_a   1.000
_cell.length_b   1.000
_cell.length_c   1.000
_cell.angle_alpha   90.00
_cell.angle_beta   90.00
_cell.angle_gamma   90.00
#
_symmetry.space_group_name_H-M   'P 1'
#
loop_
_entity.id
_entity.type
_entity.pdbx_description
1 polymer ?
#
loop_
_entity_poly.entity_id
_entity_poly.type
_entity_poly.pdbx_seq_one_letter_code
_entity_poly.pdbx_strand_id
1 'polypeptide(L)'
;FSLPLSDDDAYAYEFIDFTVVDADLTSSDFVGRVKIQLEPLAEDRNLVHKWFHLGDAEGLSKDSAHKAQIELALRWRYNPALDPEMGEKFKYEWEDARLSEADRRTLILKMSKRHWGVTEKS
;
A
#
# COMPACT_ATOMS: atom_id res chain seq x y z
N PHE A 1 -5.99 -13.29 3.28
CA PHE A 1 -5.54 -11.89 3.29
C PHE A 1 -6.57 -11.09 2.52
N SER A 2 -7.27 -10.18 3.19
CA SER A 2 -8.32 -9.34 2.59
C SER A 2 -7.94 -7.88 2.77
N LEU A 3 -7.77 -7.17 1.67
CA LEU A 3 -7.60 -5.71 1.59
C LEU A 3 -8.91 -5.06 1.14
N PRO A 4 -9.17 -3.78 1.47
CA PRO A 4 -8.27 -2.87 2.21
C PRO A 4 -8.65 -2.75 3.69
N LEU A 5 -7.63 -2.66 4.55
CA LEU A 5 -7.79 -2.19 5.93
C LEU A 5 -8.10 -0.69 5.87
N SER A 6 -8.94 -0.21 6.79
CA SER A 6 -9.16 1.23 6.93
C SER A 6 -7.85 1.90 7.36
N ASP A 7 -7.65 3.17 6.99
CA ASP A 7 -6.45 3.92 7.39
C ASP A 7 -6.25 3.84 8.92
N ASP A 8 -7.32 4.00 9.71
CA ASP A 8 -7.25 3.93 11.18
C ASP A 8 -6.85 2.54 11.71
N ASP A 9 -7.20 1.46 11.01
CA ASP A 9 -6.87 0.08 11.41
C ASP A 9 -5.46 -0.35 10.95
N ALA A 10 -4.90 0.28 9.92
CA ALA A 10 -3.56 0.00 9.41
C ALA A 10 -2.45 0.45 10.38
N TYR A 11 -2.69 1.49 11.19
CA TYR A 11 -1.62 2.13 11.97
C TYR A 11 -1.33 1.49 13.33
N ALA A 12 -2.28 0.78 13.96
CA ALA A 12 -2.15 0.44 15.38
C ALA A 12 -1.16 -0.70 15.69
N TYR A 13 -0.88 -1.62 14.76
CA TYR A 13 -0.05 -2.82 15.03
C TYR A 13 0.78 -3.34 13.85
N GLU A 14 0.89 -2.60 12.75
CA GLU A 14 1.57 -3.11 11.57
C GLU A 14 3.07 -2.85 11.59
N PHE A 15 3.84 -3.90 11.28
CA PHE A 15 5.29 -3.85 11.19
C PHE A 15 5.76 -4.51 9.90
N ILE A 16 6.80 -3.95 9.30
CA ILE A 16 7.61 -4.67 8.31
C ILE A 16 8.57 -5.56 9.08
N ASP A 17 8.51 -6.85 8.78
CA ASP A 17 9.33 -7.85 9.42
C ASP A 17 10.46 -8.31 8.50
N PHE A 18 11.69 -8.12 8.93
CA PHE A 18 12.89 -8.55 8.22
C PHE A 18 13.52 -9.70 8.97
N THR A 19 13.68 -10.83 8.28
CA THR A 19 14.41 -11.99 8.79
C THR A 19 15.70 -12.15 8.00
N VAL A 20 16.81 -12.26 8.71
CA VAL A 20 18.13 -12.51 8.16
C VAL A 20 18.48 -13.98 8.39
N VAL A 21 18.82 -14.65 7.31
CA VAL A 21 19.27 -16.05 7.32
C VAL A 21 20.61 -16.16 6.62
N ASP A 22 21.46 -17.06 7.11
CA ASP A 22 22.65 -17.50 6.39
C ASP A 22 22.22 -18.62 5.43
N ALA A 23 22.45 -18.40 4.14
CA ALA A 23 21.86 -19.21 3.09
C ALA A 23 22.83 -20.32 2.66
N ASP A 24 22.61 -21.53 3.19
CA ASP A 24 23.36 -22.73 2.82
C ASP A 24 22.55 -23.69 1.93
N LEU A 25 23.27 -24.62 1.27
CA LEU A 25 22.70 -25.58 0.32
C LEU A 25 21.76 -26.61 0.96
N THR A 26 21.89 -26.88 2.26
CA THR A 26 21.15 -27.95 2.95
C THR A 26 20.11 -27.44 3.94
N SER A 27 20.41 -26.37 4.67
CA SER A 27 19.48 -25.70 5.59
C SER A 27 19.97 -24.28 5.79
N SER A 28 19.10 -23.28 5.64
CA SER A 28 19.46 -21.90 5.98
C SER A 28 19.35 -21.69 7.49
N ASP A 29 20.37 -21.09 8.10
CA ASP A 29 20.42 -20.85 9.53
C ASP A 29 19.90 -19.45 9.87
N PHE A 30 19.11 -19.34 10.94
CA PHE A 30 18.58 -18.05 11.39
C PHE A 30 19.68 -17.21 12.04
N VAL A 31 19.91 -16.01 11.50
CA VAL A 31 20.89 -15.05 12.03
C VAL A 31 20.22 -14.03 12.95
N GLY A 32 19.04 -13.55 12.57
CA GLY A 32 18.32 -12.56 13.37
C GLY A 32 17.08 -11.97 12.70
N ARG A 33 16.28 -11.25 13.49
CA ARG A 33 15.03 -10.61 13.03
C ARG A 33 14.98 -9.16 13.47
N VAL A 34 14.41 -8.29 12.63
CA VAL A 34 14.07 -6.91 13.00
C VAL A 34 12.67 -6.56 12.52
N LYS A 35 11.88 -5.94 13.41
CA LYS A 35 10.52 -5.47 13.14
C LYS A 35 10.53 -3.95 13.16
N ILE A 36 10.06 -3.33 12.08
CA ILE A 36 9.98 -1.88 11.92
C ILE A 36 8.51 -1.47 11.88
N GLN A 37 8.10 -0.60 12.81
CA GLN A 37 6.73 -0.07 12.83
C GLN A 37 6.45 0.77 11.57
N LEU A 38 5.26 0.58 10.99
CA LEU A 38 4.84 1.29 9.79
C LEU A 38 4.35 2.71 10.05
N GLU A 39 3.69 2.95 11.18
CA GLU A 39 3.10 4.25 11.55
C GLU A 39 4.12 5.41 11.39
N PRO A 40 5.33 5.37 11.97
CA PRO A 40 6.30 6.45 11.78
C PRO A 40 6.75 6.66 10.33
N LEU A 41 6.77 5.58 9.52
CA LEU A 41 7.13 5.66 8.10
C LEU A 41 6.02 6.32 7.28
N ALA A 42 4.76 6.07 7.62
CA ALA A 42 3.60 6.59 6.93
C ALA A 42 3.33 8.08 7.26
N GLU A 43 3.56 8.49 8.51
CA GLU A 43 3.40 9.88 8.96
C GLU A 43 4.44 10.82 8.33
N ASP A 44 5.73 10.50 8.47
CA ASP A 44 6.82 11.40 8.05
C ASP A 44 7.13 11.28 6.55
N ARG A 45 6.86 10.10 5.95
CA ARG A 45 7.13 9.75 4.53
C ARG A 45 8.57 9.99 4.05
N ASN A 46 9.47 10.36 4.96
CA ASN A 46 10.88 10.59 4.70
C ASN A 46 11.64 9.27 4.60
N LEU A 47 12.86 9.36 4.07
CA LEU A 47 13.77 8.23 4.05
C LEU A 47 14.32 7.98 5.45
N VAL A 48 14.04 6.81 6.00
CA VAL A 48 14.71 6.29 7.19
C VAL A 48 15.93 5.50 6.72
N HIS A 49 17.13 5.93 7.11
CA HIS A 49 18.38 5.24 6.79
C HIS A 49 19.24 5.14 8.05
N LYS A 50 19.33 3.95 8.64
CA LYS A 50 20.10 3.70 9.85
C LYS A 50 20.40 2.22 10.05
N TRP A 51 21.31 1.96 10.99
CA TRP A 51 21.61 0.63 11.50
C TRP A 51 20.58 0.19 12.54
N PHE A 52 20.14 -1.06 12.45
CA PHE A 52 19.23 -1.72 13.37
C PHE A 52 19.88 -2.96 13.96
N HIS A 53 19.71 -3.16 15.26
CA HIS A 53 20.18 -4.38 15.92
C HIS A 53 19.30 -5.56 15.55
N LEU A 54 19.92 -6.70 15.30
CA LEU A 54 19.21 -7.95 15.09
C LEU A 54 18.78 -8.56 16.43
N GLY A 55 17.53 -9.02 16.47
CA GLY A 55 16.94 -9.73 17.60
C GLY A 55 16.97 -11.25 17.49
N ASP A 56 16.24 -11.90 18.38
CA ASP A 56 15.92 -13.33 18.34
C ASP A 56 14.68 -13.59 17.45
N ALA A 57 14.18 -14.82 17.42
CA ALA A 57 13.03 -15.19 16.58
C ALA A 57 11.78 -14.34 16.88
N GLU A 58 11.65 -13.85 18.11
CA GLU A 58 10.54 -13.06 18.62
C GLU A 58 10.72 -11.55 18.32
N GLY A 59 11.96 -11.12 18.05
CA GLY A 59 12.35 -9.73 17.81
C GLY A 59 13.43 -9.24 18.77
N LEU A 60 13.49 -7.93 19.01
CA LEU A 60 14.48 -7.31 19.88
C LEU A 60 14.35 -7.83 21.33
N SER A 61 15.48 -8.25 21.88
CA SER A 61 15.68 -8.70 23.25
C SER A 61 16.75 -7.84 23.94
N LYS A 62 16.90 -7.98 25.27
CA LYS A 62 17.95 -7.24 26.02
C LYS A 62 19.36 -7.55 25.49
N ASP A 63 19.55 -8.73 24.92
CA ASP A 63 20.83 -9.21 24.40
C ASP A 63 21.09 -8.73 22.97
N SER A 64 20.11 -8.13 22.30
CA SER A 64 20.24 -7.63 20.91
C SER A 64 21.31 -6.54 20.77
N ALA A 65 21.65 -5.83 21.85
CA ALA A 65 22.74 -4.85 21.85
C ALA A 65 24.13 -5.47 21.60
N HIS A 66 24.27 -6.78 21.84
CA HIS A 66 25.51 -7.53 21.61
C HIS A 66 25.47 -8.36 20.32
N LYS A 67 24.36 -8.29 19.57
CA LYS A 67 24.19 -8.99 18.30
C LYS A 67 24.63 -8.12 17.12
N ALA A 68 24.72 -8.77 15.96
CA ALA A 68 24.98 -8.10 14.69
C ALA A 68 23.91 -7.06 14.36
N GLN A 69 24.26 -6.14 13.46
CA GLN A 69 23.38 -5.08 12.99
C GLN A 69 23.15 -5.19 11.48
N ILE A 70 22.03 -4.67 11.01
CA ILE A 70 21.76 -4.49 9.58
C ILE A 70 21.45 -3.03 9.27
N GLU A 71 21.93 -2.56 8.13
CA GLU A 71 21.60 -1.25 7.61
C GLU A 71 20.36 -1.35 6.72
N LEU A 72 19.35 -0.54 7.00
CA LEU A 72 18.13 -0.49 6.19
C LEU A 72 17.87 0.95 5.75
N ALA A 73 17.48 1.09 4.47
CA ALA A 73 16.98 2.30 3.86
C ALA A 73 15.50 2.10 3.47
N LEU A 74 14.58 2.73 4.19
CA LEU A 74 13.14 2.53 4.07
C LEU A 74 12.44 3.86 3.81
N ARG A 75 11.46 3.87 2.90
CA ARG A 75 10.61 5.05 2.64
C ARG A 75 9.21 4.60 2.25
N TRP A 76 8.20 5.11 2.94
CA TRP A 76 6.81 4.89 2.55
C TRP A 76 6.48 5.62 1.25
N ARG A 77 5.92 4.91 0.29
CA ARG A 77 5.53 5.46 -1.01
C ARG A 77 4.20 4.87 -1.43
N TYR A 78 3.20 5.73 -1.58
CA TYR A 78 1.92 5.35 -2.17
C TYR A 78 2.13 4.91 -3.63
N ASN A 79 1.53 3.78 -4.00
CA ASN A 79 1.53 3.25 -5.36
C ASN A 79 0.10 3.23 -5.91
N PRO A 80 -0.27 4.18 -6.80
CA PRO A 80 -1.63 4.28 -7.33
C PRO A 80 -2.06 3.07 -8.16
N ALA A 81 -1.11 2.28 -8.68
CA ALA A 81 -1.44 1.07 -9.44
C ALA A 81 -1.99 -0.06 -8.56
N LEU A 82 -1.84 0.04 -7.24
CA LEU A 82 -2.28 -0.95 -6.26
C LEU A 82 -3.48 -0.47 -5.43
N ASP A 83 -4.01 0.72 -5.73
CA ASP A 83 -5.16 1.28 -5.04
C ASP A 83 -6.46 0.79 -5.69
N PRO A 84 -7.26 -0.05 -5.01
CA PRO A 84 -8.48 -0.64 -5.57
C PRO A 84 -9.62 0.38 -5.73
N GLU A 85 -9.59 1.51 -5.01
CA GLU A 85 -10.59 2.58 -5.15
C GLU A 85 -10.29 3.49 -6.35
N MET A 86 -9.01 3.60 -6.69
CA MET A 86 -8.54 4.13 -7.97
C MET A 86 -8.71 3.08 -9.08
N GLY A 87 -9.93 2.54 -9.23
CA GLY A 87 -10.32 1.76 -10.40
C GLY A 87 -9.98 2.49 -11.70
N GLU A 88 -9.99 1.77 -12.84
CA GLU A 88 -9.68 2.36 -14.16
C GLU A 88 -10.27 3.75 -14.27
N LYS A 89 -9.40 4.77 -14.36
CA LYS A 89 -9.84 6.15 -14.55
C LYS A 89 -10.41 6.25 -15.96
N PHE A 90 -11.69 5.96 -16.07
CA PHE A 90 -12.48 6.26 -17.24
C PHE A 90 -12.35 7.75 -17.52
N LYS A 91 -11.98 8.11 -18.76
CA LYS A 91 -11.87 9.51 -19.16
C LYS A 91 -13.23 10.19 -19.07
N TYR A 92 -14.30 9.38 -19.18
CA TYR A 92 -15.67 9.83 -19.06
C TYR A 92 -16.54 8.85 -18.27
N GLU A 93 -17.50 9.38 -17.49
CA GLU A 93 -18.42 8.59 -16.66
C GLU A 93 -19.17 7.49 -17.42
N TRP A 94 -19.40 7.65 -18.73
CA TRP A 94 -20.10 6.67 -19.57
C TRP A 94 -19.21 5.54 -20.12
N GLU A 95 -17.90 5.56 -19.87
CA GLU A 95 -16.98 4.48 -20.24
C GLU A 95 -16.93 3.37 -19.16
N ASP A 96 -17.58 3.55 -18.01
CA ASP A 96 -17.61 2.55 -16.94
C ASP A 96 -18.18 1.20 -17.42
N ALA A 97 -17.36 0.17 -17.35
CA ALA A 97 -17.66 -1.21 -17.77
C ALA A 97 -18.90 -1.79 -17.05
N ARG A 98 -19.25 -1.27 -15.87
CA ARG A 98 -20.36 -1.73 -15.02
C ARG A 98 -21.72 -1.15 -15.43
N LEU A 99 -21.75 -0.14 -16.29
CA LEU A 99 -22.99 0.48 -16.75
C LEU A 99 -23.71 -0.39 -17.79
N SER A 100 -25.03 -0.51 -17.65
CA SER A 100 -25.87 -1.08 -18.70
C SER A 100 -25.89 -0.16 -19.94
N GLU A 101 -26.24 -0.72 -21.10
CA GLU A 101 -26.34 0.07 -22.34
C GLU A 101 -27.35 1.23 -22.21
N ALA A 102 -28.44 1.01 -21.44
CA ALA A 102 -29.44 2.04 -21.17
C ALA A 102 -28.89 3.19 -20.30
N ASP A 103 -28.10 2.87 -19.27
CA ASP A 103 -27.51 3.87 -18.38
C ASP A 103 -26.43 4.69 -19.10
N ARG A 104 -25.60 4.03 -19.91
CA ARG A 104 -24.61 4.70 -20.77
C ARG A 104 -25.27 5.69 -21.73
N ARG A 105 -26.34 5.27 -22.42
CA ARG A 105 -27.10 6.15 -23.32
C ARG A 105 -27.69 7.35 -22.59
N THR A 106 -28.23 7.14 -21.39
CA THR A 106 -28.79 8.22 -20.57
C THR A 106 -27.72 9.25 -20.17
N LEU A 107 -26.53 8.79 -19.76
CA LEU A 107 -25.40 9.66 -19.41
C LEU A 107 -24.90 10.47 -20.61
N ILE A 108 -24.73 9.82 -21.77
CA ILE A 108 -24.31 10.49 -23.02
C ILE A 108 -25.33 11.57 -23.42
N LEU A 109 -26.62 11.26 -23.34
CA LEU A 109 -27.68 12.23 -23.67
C LEU A 109 -27.72 13.40 -22.68
N LYS A 110 -27.59 13.13 -21.38
CA LYS A 110 -27.54 14.17 -20.34
C LYS A 110 -26.37 15.13 -20.55
N MET A 111 -25.20 14.60 -20.87
CA MET A 111 -23.99 15.40 -21.13
C MET A 111 -24.08 16.15 -22.45
N SER A 112 -24.62 15.54 -23.50
CA SER A 112 -24.86 16.21 -24.78
C SER A 112 -25.84 17.37 -24.62
N LYS A 113 -26.94 17.19 -23.88
CA LYS A 113 -27.89 18.27 -23.56
C LYS A 113 -27.23 19.40 -22.78
N ARG A 114 -26.39 19.08 -21.79
CA ARG A 114 -25.66 20.06 -20.98
C ARG A 114 -24.63 20.85 -21.79
N HIS A 115 -23.91 20.19 -22.70
CA HIS A 115 -22.84 20.80 -23.49
C HIS A 115 -23.37 21.62 -24.68
N TRP A 116 -24.45 21.16 -25.31
CA TRP A 116 -25.01 21.78 -26.52
C TRP A 116 -26.24 22.65 -26.25
N GLY A 117 -26.66 22.82 -24.99
CA GLY A 117 -27.80 23.67 -24.63
C GLY A 117 -29.11 23.26 -25.30
N VAL A 118 -29.27 21.98 -25.64
CA VAL A 118 -30.46 21.48 -26.34
C VAL A 118 -31.62 21.42 -25.35
N THR A 119 -32.45 22.45 -25.37
CA THR A 119 -33.79 22.40 -24.77
C THR A 119 -34.69 21.61 -25.72
N GLU A 120 -35.39 20.61 -25.18
CA GLU A 120 -36.41 19.88 -25.93
C GLU A 120 -37.44 20.91 -26.41
N LYS A 121 -37.50 21.11 -27.74
CA LYS A 121 -38.65 21.78 -28.33
C LYS A 121 -39.86 20.89 -28.07
N SER A 122 -40.82 21.51 -27.38
CA SER A 122 -42.22 21.11 -27.18
C SER A 122 -42.90 20.62 -28.44
#